data_AF-A0A0P1AC72-F1
#
_entry.id   AF-A0A0P1AC72-F1
#
_cell.length_a   1.000
_cell.length_b   1.000
_cell.length_c   1.000
_cell.angle_alpha   90.00
_cell.angle_beta   90.00
_cell.angle_gamma   90.00
#
_symmetry.space_group_name_H-M   'P 1'
#
loop_
_entity.id
_entity.type
_entity.pdbx_description
1 polymer ?
#
loop_
_entity_poly.entity_id
_entity_poly.type
_entity_poly.pdbx_seq_one_letter_code
_entity_poly.pdbx_strand_id
1 'polypeptide(L)'
;MDARAYRSTQDFKQQQFPLIVTPSTTIKDLQRFLVDQWVLSKNLLVKFSLSDHFFTLKGQILRLDGTLDSSYIHNDDTIYLRFVSLGRICDPWAMSTSELRVELKARNAYEVNLQPEELMQRLQNFKMEESRLGRLQQATRKEETERVETIAKESVDLHLHRKQNNMNLTPSEKTVVRPTSFASWPIDPCVNRTVFLSITELERTYHLVPRDVLESALFIFDTERMWVFDKHNTLQKQQFDYHYMCFEQDFLEMLIMKEEAGLIHWFRPQKCFKMLSAFLTAISDPATEGKNYQPLILAKNKWLTLCGNNGWEGKVRCDGRKRDSKHKPKFTQSIARVVSNYCQIVLIM
;
A
#
# COMPACT_ATOMS: atom_id res chain seq x y z
N MET A 1 -8.27 40.34 8.23
CA MET A 1 -9.44 39.97 7.41
C MET A 1 -9.84 38.57 7.84
N ASP A 2 -10.83 38.52 8.73
CA ASP A 2 -11.24 37.33 9.46
C ASP A 2 -12.07 36.40 8.59
N ALA A 3 -11.48 35.26 8.21
CA ALA A 3 -12.23 34.14 7.67
C ALA A 3 -12.97 33.44 8.81
N ARG A 4 -14.20 33.87 9.08
CA ARG A 4 -15.15 33.13 9.92
C ARG A 4 -15.33 31.74 9.32
N ALA A 5 -14.78 30.74 10.00
CA ALA A 5 -15.06 29.33 9.77
C ALA A 5 -16.57 29.09 9.97
N TYR A 6 -17.29 28.89 8.87
CA TYR A 6 -18.62 28.29 8.90
C TYR A 6 -18.47 26.82 9.31
N ARG A 7 -18.49 26.55 10.62
CA ARG A 7 -18.84 25.23 11.15
C ARG A 7 -20.34 25.06 10.99
N SER A 8 -20.76 24.64 9.81
CA SER A 8 -22.04 23.94 9.63
C SER A 8 -21.73 22.45 9.62
N THR A 9 -21.61 21.85 10.80
CA THR A 9 -21.75 20.40 10.95
C THR A 9 -23.23 20.08 10.71
N GLN A 10 -23.62 19.99 9.43
CA GLN A 10 -24.76 19.16 9.09
C GLN A 10 -24.33 17.74 9.45
N ASP A 11 -24.97 17.16 10.45
CA ASP A 11 -24.82 15.75 10.79
C ASP A 11 -25.31 14.92 9.60
N PHE A 12 -24.42 14.68 8.63
CA PHE A 12 -24.66 13.71 7.58
C PHE A 12 -24.76 12.35 8.25
N LYS A 13 -25.99 11.87 8.44
CA LYS A 13 -26.21 10.49 8.87
C LYS A 13 -25.55 9.56 7.85
N GLN A 14 -24.68 8.68 8.32
CA GLN A 14 -24.09 7.64 7.51
C GLN A 14 -25.22 6.84 6.84
N GLN A 15 -25.24 6.82 5.50
CA GLN A 15 -26.20 6.04 4.72
C GLN A 15 -25.46 4.82 4.18
N GLN A 16 -26.03 3.64 4.41
CA GLN A 16 -25.53 2.38 3.85
C GLN A 16 -26.51 1.90 2.79
N PHE A 17 -25.97 1.49 1.65
CA PHE A 17 -26.75 0.98 0.53
C PHE A 17 -26.17 -0.36 0.09
N PRO A 18 -26.92 -1.48 0.24
CA PRO A 18 -26.47 -2.74 -0.31
C PRO A 18 -26.55 -2.68 -1.84
N LEU A 19 -25.51 -3.16 -2.51
CA LEU A 19 -25.43 -3.17 -3.96
C LEU A 19 -24.97 -4.54 -4.44
N ILE A 20 -25.64 -5.07 -5.48
CA ILE A 20 -25.22 -6.27 -6.18
C ILE A 20 -24.62 -5.83 -7.51
N VAL A 21 -23.33 -6.10 -7.69
CA VAL A 21 -22.55 -5.67 -8.87
C VAL A 21 -21.71 -6.81 -9.40
N THR A 22 -21.44 -6.78 -10.70
CA THR A 22 -20.54 -7.75 -11.31
C THR A 22 -19.10 -7.43 -10.90
N PRO A 23 -18.23 -8.44 -10.70
CA PRO A 23 -16.83 -8.22 -10.32
C PRO A 23 -16.04 -7.34 -11.31
N SER A 24 -16.44 -7.38 -12.59
CA SER A 24 -15.86 -6.58 -13.67
C SER A 24 -16.24 -5.09 -13.65
N THR A 25 -17.16 -4.67 -12.78
CA THR A 25 -17.60 -3.27 -12.67
C THR A 25 -16.44 -2.38 -12.21
N THR A 26 -16.32 -1.18 -12.76
CA THR A 26 -15.31 -0.21 -12.29
C THR A 26 -15.85 0.68 -11.17
N ILE A 27 -14.97 1.24 -10.34
CA ILE A 27 -15.35 2.23 -9.32
C ILE A 27 -16.00 3.46 -9.97
N LYS A 28 -15.60 3.84 -11.18
CA LYS A 28 -16.22 4.91 -11.96
C LYS A 28 -17.67 4.60 -12.34
N ASP A 29 -17.96 3.35 -12.69
CA ASP A 29 -19.33 2.94 -12.98
C ASP A 29 -20.19 2.97 -11.71
N LEU A 30 -19.64 2.56 -10.56
CA LEU A 30 -20.28 2.74 -9.26
C LEU A 30 -20.55 4.21 -8.95
N GLN A 31 -19.57 5.10 -9.17
CA GLN A 31 -19.70 6.53 -8.94
C GLN A 31 -20.83 7.12 -9.77
N ARG A 32 -20.89 6.78 -11.06
CA ARG A 32 -21.96 7.21 -11.97
C ARG A 32 -23.33 6.71 -11.51
N PHE A 33 -23.42 5.41 -11.20
CA PHE A 33 -24.65 4.81 -10.71
C PHE A 33 -25.18 5.52 -9.45
N LEU A 34 -24.30 5.78 -8.46
CA LEU A 34 -24.68 6.48 -7.23
C LEU A 34 -25.20 7.90 -7.51
N VAL A 35 -24.54 8.63 -8.41
CA VAL A 35 -24.96 9.98 -8.79
C VAL A 35 -26.33 9.94 -9.48
N ASP A 36 -26.57 8.99 -10.38
CA ASP A 36 -27.88 8.82 -11.01
C ASP A 36 -28.97 8.52 -9.98
N GLN A 37 -28.70 7.66 -9.00
CA GLN A 37 -29.62 7.37 -7.90
C GLN A 37 -29.90 8.61 -7.03
N TRP A 38 -28.89 9.44 -6.78
CA TRP A 38 -29.07 10.68 -6.04
C TRP A 38 -29.88 11.72 -6.81
N VAL A 39 -29.73 11.79 -8.14
CA VAL A 39 -30.55 12.65 -9.00
C VAL A 39 -32.02 12.22 -8.93
N LEU A 40 -32.29 10.93 -9.07
CA LEU A 40 -33.65 10.38 -8.99
C LEU A 40 -34.29 10.60 -7.61
N SER A 41 -33.53 10.41 -6.54
CA SER A 41 -33.99 10.58 -5.17
C SER A 41 -33.97 12.03 -4.67
N LYS A 42 -33.49 12.98 -5.48
CA LYS A 42 -33.27 14.40 -5.12
C LYS A 42 -32.39 14.56 -3.87
N ASN A 43 -31.40 13.69 -3.70
CA ASN A 43 -30.47 13.72 -2.58
C ASN A 43 -29.58 14.97 -2.67
N LEU A 44 -29.26 15.59 -1.52
CA LEU A 44 -28.39 16.76 -1.44
C LEU A 44 -26.96 16.45 -1.91
N LEU A 45 -26.55 15.19 -1.90
CA LEU A 45 -25.23 14.75 -2.33
C LEU A 45 -24.96 14.98 -3.84
N VAL A 46 -26.00 15.16 -4.67
CA VAL A 46 -25.85 15.52 -6.11
C VAL A 46 -25.09 16.84 -6.30
N LYS A 47 -25.11 17.72 -5.29
CA LYS A 47 -24.49 19.05 -5.40
C LYS A 47 -22.95 18.99 -5.37
N PHE A 48 -22.37 17.90 -4.92
CA PHE A 48 -20.91 17.75 -4.87
C PHE A 48 -20.34 17.38 -6.24
N SER A 49 -19.16 17.92 -6.55
CA SER A 49 -18.47 17.63 -7.80
C SER A 49 -17.92 16.20 -7.79
N LEU A 50 -17.92 15.52 -8.93
CA LEU A 50 -17.30 14.20 -9.07
C LEU A 50 -15.82 14.18 -8.67
N SER A 51 -15.12 15.31 -8.86
CA SER A 51 -13.71 15.49 -8.44
C SER A 51 -13.54 15.55 -6.92
N ASP A 52 -14.64 15.76 -6.18
CA ASP A 52 -14.66 15.77 -4.73
C ASP A 52 -14.84 14.35 -4.15
N HIS A 53 -15.25 13.39 -4.97
CA HIS A 53 -15.52 12.03 -4.54
C HIS A 53 -14.23 11.22 -4.51
N PHE A 54 -14.04 10.47 -3.44
CA PHE A 54 -13.01 9.45 -3.36
C PHE A 54 -13.52 8.23 -2.60
N PHE A 55 -13.03 7.06 -2.98
CA PHE A 55 -13.47 5.79 -2.45
C PHE A 55 -12.35 5.16 -1.63
N THR A 56 -12.72 4.57 -0.50
CA THR A 56 -11.77 3.93 0.40
C THR A 56 -12.27 2.56 0.83
N LEU A 57 -11.36 1.61 0.97
CA LEU A 57 -11.62 0.27 1.47
C LEU A 57 -10.40 -0.18 2.27
N LYS A 58 -10.61 -0.55 3.55
CA LYS A 58 -9.56 -1.09 4.43
C LYS A 58 -8.28 -0.23 4.43
N GLY A 59 -8.42 1.09 4.47
CA GLY A 59 -7.28 2.01 4.45
C GLY A 59 -6.71 2.34 3.07
N GLN A 60 -7.11 1.63 2.01
CA GLN A 60 -6.66 1.88 0.64
C GLN A 60 -7.60 2.85 -0.07
N ILE A 61 -7.04 3.80 -0.82
CA ILE A 61 -7.79 4.65 -1.76
C ILE A 61 -7.99 3.87 -3.06
N LEU A 62 -9.24 3.77 -3.52
CA LEU A 62 -9.58 3.06 -4.74
C LEU A 62 -9.54 4.01 -5.94
N ARG A 63 -8.82 3.62 -7.00
CA ARG A 63 -8.84 4.37 -8.27
C ARG A 63 -10.17 4.17 -9.00
N LEU A 64 -10.59 5.20 -9.72
CA LEU A 64 -11.86 5.19 -10.44
C LEU A 64 -11.87 4.19 -11.62
N ASP A 65 -10.74 4.00 -12.28
CA ASP A 65 -10.56 3.09 -13.41
C ASP A 65 -10.34 1.62 -13.02
N GLY A 66 -10.05 1.35 -11.74
CA GLY A 66 -9.91 -0.02 -11.23
C GLY A 66 -11.24 -0.77 -11.21
N THR A 67 -11.20 -2.07 -11.52
CA THR A 67 -12.34 -2.97 -11.32
C THR A 67 -12.43 -3.40 -9.86
N LEU A 68 -13.64 -3.71 -9.38
CA LEU A 68 -13.85 -4.20 -8.01
C LEU A 68 -13.01 -5.44 -7.72
N ASP A 69 -12.94 -6.33 -8.71
CA ASP A 69 -12.18 -7.55 -8.63
C ASP A 69 -10.66 -7.29 -8.55
N SER A 70 -10.12 -6.39 -9.38
CA SER A 70 -8.69 -6.00 -9.32
C SER A 70 -8.29 -5.41 -7.97
N SER A 71 -9.27 -4.85 -7.24
CA SER A 71 -9.10 -4.28 -5.90
C SER A 71 -9.31 -5.31 -4.78
N TYR A 72 -9.47 -6.59 -5.11
CA TYR A 72 -9.68 -7.69 -4.14
C TYR A 72 -10.88 -7.46 -3.21
N ILE A 73 -11.95 -6.87 -3.76
CA ILE A 73 -13.19 -6.63 -3.01
C ILE A 73 -13.98 -7.93 -2.97
N HIS A 74 -14.31 -8.37 -1.77
CA HIS A 74 -15.08 -9.60 -1.53
C HIS A 74 -16.55 -9.30 -1.24
N ASN A 75 -17.36 -10.36 -1.22
CA ASN A 75 -18.75 -10.24 -0.77
C ASN A 75 -18.79 -9.67 0.66
N ASP A 76 -19.76 -8.81 0.92
CA ASP A 76 -19.98 -8.10 2.18
C ASP A 76 -18.89 -7.07 2.57
N ASP A 77 -17.91 -6.80 1.71
CA ASP A 77 -16.98 -5.69 1.92
C ASP A 77 -17.71 -4.34 1.82
N THR A 78 -17.39 -3.42 2.72
CA THR A 78 -17.96 -2.07 2.76
C THR A 78 -17.01 -1.07 2.10
N ILE A 79 -17.42 -0.52 0.97
CA ILE A 79 -16.71 0.58 0.31
C ILE A 79 -17.22 1.91 0.87
N TYR A 80 -16.30 2.74 1.35
CA TYR A 80 -16.61 4.07 1.88
C TYR A 80 -16.42 5.11 0.79
N LEU A 81 -17.53 5.74 0.38
CA LEU A 81 -17.51 6.96 -0.43
C LEU A 81 -17.34 8.18 0.47
N ARG A 82 -16.42 9.06 0.09
CA ARG A 82 -16.06 10.27 0.83
C ARG A 82 -16.04 11.49 -0.08
N PHE A 83 -16.20 12.65 0.56
CA PHE A 83 -16.20 13.97 -0.09
C PHE A 83 -15.15 14.85 0.57
N VAL A 84 -14.20 15.39 -0.20
CA VAL A 84 -13.11 16.21 0.35
C VAL A 84 -13.66 17.48 1.00
N SER A 85 -14.71 18.06 0.41
CA SER A 85 -15.37 19.27 0.90
C SER A 85 -16.09 19.11 2.25
N LEU A 86 -16.47 17.88 2.64
CA LEU A 86 -17.19 17.63 3.90
C LEU A 86 -16.27 17.63 5.14
N GLY A 87 -14.96 17.77 4.96
CA GLY A 87 -14.00 17.95 6.05
C GLY A 87 -13.49 16.65 6.65
N ARG A 88 -12.97 16.74 7.89
CA ARG A 88 -12.24 15.64 8.53
C ARG A 88 -13.18 14.52 8.94
N ILE A 89 -12.78 13.29 8.63
CA ILE A 89 -13.50 12.08 9.02
C ILE A 89 -13.21 11.71 10.47
N CYS A 90 -14.23 11.21 11.15
CA CYS A 90 -14.12 10.70 12.51
C CYS A 90 -14.11 9.18 12.59
N ASP A 91 -14.50 8.46 11.55
CA ASP A 91 -14.49 6.99 11.52
C ASP A 91 -13.14 6.44 11.00
N PRO A 92 -12.35 5.72 11.81
CA PRO A 92 -11.11 5.09 11.37
C PRO A 92 -11.27 4.16 10.16
N TRP A 93 -12.41 3.48 10.02
CA TRP A 93 -12.60 2.50 8.95
C TRP A 93 -12.77 3.12 7.56
N ALA A 94 -13.15 4.39 7.53
CA ALA A 94 -13.25 5.17 6.30
C ALA A 94 -11.95 5.94 5.98
N MET A 95 -10.96 5.96 6.88
CA MET A 95 -9.72 6.73 6.68
C MET A 95 -8.77 6.03 5.71
N SER A 96 -7.98 6.80 4.96
CA SER A 96 -6.84 6.23 4.22
C SER A 96 -5.69 5.91 5.17
N THR A 97 -4.73 5.10 4.74
CA THR A 97 -3.59 4.75 5.58
C THR A 97 -2.71 5.94 5.92
N SER A 98 -2.56 6.91 5.02
CA SER A 98 -1.85 8.15 5.32
C SER A 98 -2.56 8.96 6.41
N GLU A 99 -3.88 9.09 6.35
CA GLU A 99 -4.67 9.78 7.37
C GLU A 99 -4.59 9.06 8.73
N LEU A 100 -4.73 7.73 8.75
CA LEU A 100 -4.58 6.91 9.95
C LEU A 100 -3.22 7.13 10.60
N ARG A 101 -2.14 7.13 9.79
CA ARG A 101 -0.78 7.37 10.27
C ARG A 101 -0.61 8.77 10.84
N VAL A 102 -1.15 9.79 10.19
CA VAL A 102 -1.09 11.17 10.68
C VAL A 102 -1.83 11.30 12.02
N GLU A 103 -3.04 10.73 12.13
CA GLU A 103 -3.85 10.77 13.36
C GLU A 103 -3.20 9.99 14.51
N LEU A 104 -2.55 8.85 14.22
CA LEU A 104 -1.81 8.07 15.22
C LEU A 104 -0.49 8.73 15.62
N LYS A 105 0.23 9.35 14.68
CA LYS A 105 1.45 10.12 14.97
C LYS A 105 1.15 11.34 15.83
N ALA A 106 0.05 12.06 15.54
CA ALA A 106 -0.41 13.18 16.36
C ALA A 106 -0.71 12.78 17.81
N ARG A 107 -1.02 11.50 18.05
CA ARG A 107 -1.28 10.90 19.36
C ARG A 107 -0.08 10.15 19.95
N ASN A 108 1.09 10.22 19.33
CA ASN A 108 2.29 9.46 19.71
C ASN A 108 2.05 7.94 19.84
N ALA A 109 1.15 7.39 19.03
CA ALA A 109 0.68 6.00 19.13
C ALA A 109 1.01 5.14 17.90
N TYR A 110 1.74 5.71 16.94
CA TYR A 110 2.09 5.07 15.68
C TYR A 110 3.32 4.16 15.83
N GLU A 111 3.22 2.93 15.34
CA GLU A 111 4.33 1.97 15.22
C GLU A 111 4.59 1.68 13.73
N VAL A 112 5.87 1.43 13.40
CA VAL A 112 6.30 1.16 12.02
C VAL A 112 5.88 -0.25 11.60
N ASN A 113 5.55 -0.44 10.31
CA ASN A 113 5.22 -1.74 9.73
C ASN A 113 3.89 -2.36 10.22
N LEU A 114 2.96 -1.52 10.70
CA LEU A 114 1.58 -1.94 10.96
C LEU A 114 0.77 -2.06 9.67
N GLN A 115 -0.03 -3.10 9.58
CA GLN A 115 -0.98 -3.30 8.47
C GLN A 115 -2.14 -2.29 8.56
N PRO A 116 -2.82 -2.00 7.44
CA PRO A 116 -3.96 -1.06 7.42
C PRO A 116 -5.03 -1.38 8.47
N GLU A 117 -5.39 -2.65 8.63
CA GLU A 117 -6.38 -3.11 9.61
C GLU A 117 -5.95 -2.86 11.05
N GLU A 118 -4.68 -3.07 11.34
CA GLU A 118 -4.10 -2.82 12.66
C GLU A 118 -4.10 -1.31 12.97
N LEU A 119 -3.79 -0.47 11.98
CA LEU A 119 -3.86 0.99 12.11
C LEU A 119 -5.29 1.45 12.42
N MET A 120 -6.29 0.93 11.70
CA MET A 120 -7.71 1.25 11.90
C MET A 120 -8.15 0.87 13.32
N GLN A 121 -7.88 -0.37 13.74
CA GLN A 121 -8.26 -0.84 15.08
C GLN A 121 -7.56 -0.07 16.18
N ARG A 122 -6.26 0.24 16.01
CA ARG A 122 -5.51 1.02 16.99
C ARG A 122 -6.11 2.41 17.16
N LEU A 123 -6.40 3.11 16.07
CA LEU A 123 -7.04 4.42 16.13
C LEU A 123 -8.44 4.34 16.73
N GLN A 124 -9.22 3.30 16.40
CA GLN A 124 -10.54 3.06 16.98
C GLN A 124 -10.45 2.89 18.50
N ASN A 125 -9.47 2.13 18.99
CA ASN A 125 -9.25 1.94 20.41
C ASN A 125 -8.89 3.26 21.12
N PHE A 126 -8.02 4.08 20.53
CA PHE A 126 -7.69 5.40 21.08
C PHE A 126 -8.91 6.32 21.12
N LYS A 127 -9.73 6.34 20.07
CA LYS A 127 -10.97 7.14 20.06
C LYS A 127 -11.97 6.69 21.12
N MET A 128 -12.11 5.37 21.33
CA MET A 128 -12.94 4.84 22.39
C MET A 128 -12.44 5.26 23.77
N GLU A 129 -11.12 5.22 24.01
CA GLU A 129 -10.51 5.68 25.25
C GLU A 129 -10.66 7.19 25.48
N GLU A 130 -10.44 8.02 24.46
CA GLU A 130 -10.64 9.48 24.51
C GLU A 130 -12.10 9.84 24.82
N SER A 131 -13.05 9.20 24.13
CA SER A 131 -14.48 9.37 24.37
C SER A 131 -14.87 8.96 25.79
N ARG A 132 -14.35 7.81 26.27
CA ARG A 132 -14.58 7.34 27.64
C ARG A 132 -14.02 8.32 28.66
N LEU A 133 -12.80 8.82 28.47
CA LEU A 133 -12.18 9.81 29.36
C LEU A 133 -12.99 11.11 29.39
N GLY A 134 -13.47 11.58 28.24
CA GLY A 134 -14.34 12.75 28.16
C GLY A 134 -15.66 12.56 28.92
N ARG A 135 -16.32 11.40 28.74
CA ARG A 135 -17.53 11.04 29.50
C ARG A 135 -17.27 10.95 30.99
N LEU A 136 -16.15 10.34 31.40
CA LEU A 136 -15.75 10.23 32.80
C LEU A 136 -15.51 11.61 33.43
N GLN A 137 -14.78 12.49 32.74
CA GLN A 137 -14.54 13.86 33.20
C GLN A 137 -15.84 14.65 33.33
N GLN A 138 -16.77 14.49 32.39
CA GLN A 138 -18.07 15.14 32.43
C GLN A 138 -18.94 14.63 33.60
N ALA A 139 -18.98 13.31 33.81
CA ALA A 139 -19.73 12.69 34.90
C ALA A 139 -19.13 13.07 36.28
N THR A 140 -17.80 13.11 36.38
CA THR A 140 -17.09 13.56 37.60
C THR A 140 -17.40 15.02 37.91
N ARG A 141 -17.42 15.90 36.91
CA ARG A 141 -17.79 17.32 37.07
C ARG A 141 -19.25 17.53 37.48
N LYS A 142 -20.12 16.57 37.18
CA LYS A 142 -21.55 16.60 37.53
C LYS A 142 -21.88 15.83 38.81
N GLU A 143 -20.86 15.26 39.47
CA GLU A 143 -21.01 14.46 40.70
C GLU A 143 -21.94 13.23 40.55
N GLU A 144 -22.05 12.68 39.33
CA GLU A 144 -22.91 11.52 39.04
C GLU A 144 -22.15 10.20 39.34
N THR A 145 -22.14 9.78 40.60
CA THR A 145 -21.35 8.63 41.10
C THR A 145 -21.68 7.31 40.38
N GLU A 146 -22.95 7.02 40.14
CA GLU A 146 -23.39 5.80 39.42
C GLU A 146 -22.89 5.76 37.97
N ARG A 147 -22.83 6.93 37.29
CA ARG A 147 -22.29 7.03 35.93
C ARG A 147 -20.77 6.85 35.91
N VAL A 148 -20.07 7.31 36.93
CA VAL A 148 -18.62 7.11 37.06
C VAL A 148 -18.30 5.63 37.24
N GLU A 149 -19.04 4.91 38.09
CA GLU A 149 -18.82 3.47 38.32
C GLU A 149 -19.08 2.63 37.07
N THR A 150 -20.14 2.94 36.32
CA THR A 150 -20.45 2.24 35.06
C THR A 150 -19.38 2.47 34.00
N ILE A 151 -18.94 3.72 33.79
CA ILE A 151 -17.86 4.06 32.84
C ILE A 151 -16.51 3.47 33.27
N ALA A 152 -16.26 3.33 34.57
CA ALA A 152 -15.05 2.67 35.09
C ALA A 152 -15.06 1.16 34.79
N LYS A 153 -16.21 0.49 34.92
CA LYS A 153 -16.35 -0.93 34.56
C LYS A 153 -16.12 -1.20 33.08
N GLU A 154 -16.52 -0.27 32.20
CA GLU A 154 -16.23 -0.35 30.75
C GLU A 154 -14.71 -0.52 30.45
N SER A 155 -13.81 -0.01 31.31
CA SER A 155 -12.37 -0.17 31.07
C SER A 155 -11.88 -1.61 31.28
N VAL A 156 -12.50 -2.32 32.22
CA VAL A 156 -12.16 -3.73 32.51
C VAL A 156 -12.61 -4.61 31.34
N ASP A 157 -13.80 -4.34 30.83
CA ASP A 157 -14.35 -5.05 29.65
C ASP A 157 -13.53 -4.77 28.39
N LEU A 158 -13.12 -3.51 28.15
CA LEU A 158 -12.22 -3.16 27.04
C LEU A 158 -10.86 -3.85 27.16
N HIS A 159 -10.32 -4.00 28.38
CA HIS A 159 -9.05 -4.67 28.61
C HIS A 159 -9.13 -6.19 28.37
N LEU A 160 -10.26 -6.81 28.76
CA LEU A 160 -10.58 -8.20 28.45
C LEU A 160 -10.75 -8.42 26.94
N HIS A 161 -11.46 -7.50 26.26
CA HIS A 161 -11.68 -7.58 24.82
C HIS A 161 -10.37 -7.40 24.03
N ARG A 162 -9.45 -6.55 24.50
CA ARG A 162 -8.08 -6.43 23.96
C ARG A 162 -7.28 -7.73 24.07
N LYS A 163 -7.34 -8.42 25.22
CA LYS A 163 -6.65 -9.70 25.40
C LYS A 163 -7.18 -10.78 24.46
N GLN A 164 -8.51 -10.81 24.25
CA GLN A 164 -9.13 -11.75 23.31
C GLN A 164 -8.82 -11.42 21.85
N ASN A 165 -8.90 -10.14 21.46
CA ASN A 165 -8.62 -9.73 20.08
C ASN A 165 -7.13 -9.84 19.71
N ASN A 166 -6.20 -9.59 20.64
CA ASN A 166 -4.78 -9.83 20.39
C ASN A 166 -4.46 -11.30 20.08
N MET A 167 -5.28 -12.27 20.53
CA MET A 167 -5.12 -13.68 20.12
C MET A 167 -5.68 -13.97 18.72
N ASN A 168 -6.62 -13.16 18.22
CA ASN A 168 -7.20 -13.28 16.88
C ASN A 168 -6.48 -12.44 15.82
N LEU A 169 -5.47 -11.66 16.24
CA LEU A 169 -4.70 -10.71 15.43
C LEU A 169 -3.26 -11.18 15.17
N THR A 170 -2.99 -12.49 15.30
CA THR A 170 -1.91 -13.04 14.47
C THR A 170 -2.22 -12.63 13.03
N PRO A 171 -1.26 -12.04 12.29
CA PRO A 171 -1.47 -11.66 10.90
C PRO A 171 -2.13 -12.85 10.24
N SER A 172 -3.33 -12.66 9.72
CA SER A 172 -3.97 -13.76 9.04
C SER A 172 -3.01 -14.10 7.89
N GLU A 173 -2.33 -15.24 7.98
CA GLU A 173 -1.63 -15.91 6.88
C GLU A 173 -2.66 -16.35 5.83
N LYS A 174 -3.70 -15.55 5.59
CA LYS A 174 -4.59 -15.69 4.45
C LYS A 174 -3.74 -15.29 3.28
N THR A 175 -3.14 -16.30 2.65
CA THR A 175 -2.65 -16.24 1.29
C THR A 175 -3.66 -15.45 0.47
N VAL A 176 -3.25 -14.31 -0.05
CA VAL A 176 -4.07 -13.48 -0.94
C VAL A 176 -4.40 -14.34 -2.16
N VAL A 177 -5.63 -14.86 -2.19
CA VAL A 177 -6.08 -15.71 -3.31
C VAL A 177 -6.49 -14.79 -4.44
N ARG A 178 -5.91 -15.00 -5.62
CA ARG A 178 -6.30 -14.25 -6.81
C ARG A 178 -7.78 -14.51 -7.12
N PRO A 179 -8.55 -13.45 -7.40
CA PRO A 179 -9.90 -13.61 -7.87
C PRO A 179 -9.97 -14.46 -9.14
N THR A 180 -11.04 -15.25 -9.24
CA THR A 180 -11.37 -16.05 -10.43
C THR A 180 -11.98 -15.21 -11.56
N SER A 181 -12.17 -13.90 -11.31
CA SER A 181 -12.61 -12.84 -12.20
C SER A 181 -12.02 -12.87 -13.60
N PHE A 182 -10.70 -13.00 -13.59
CA PHE A 182 -9.86 -12.81 -14.75
C PHE A 182 -9.53 -14.16 -15.38
N ALA A 183 -9.87 -14.32 -16.65
CA ALA A 183 -9.54 -15.53 -17.43
C ALA A 183 -8.02 -15.75 -17.53
N SER A 184 -7.23 -14.67 -17.55
CA SER A 184 -5.78 -14.70 -17.40
C SER A 184 -5.30 -13.41 -16.74
N TRP A 185 -4.42 -13.55 -15.75
CA TRP A 185 -3.73 -12.40 -15.15
C TRP A 185 -2.52 -12.02 -16.02
N PRO A 186 -2.14 -10.74 -16.12
CA PRO A 186 -0.96 -10.32 -16.89
C PRO A 186 0.35 -10.93 -16.38
N ILE A 187 0.40 -11.24 -15.08
CA ILE A 187 1.55 -11.81 -14.40
C ILE A 187 1.12 -13.10 -13.72
N ASP A 188 1.70 -14.23 -14.12
CA ASP A 188 1.42 -15.54 -13.54
C ASP A 188 1.93 -15.65 -12.09
N PRO A 189 1.34 -16.53 -11.25
CA PRO A 189 1.89 -16.80 -9.93
C PRO A 189 3.28 -17.43 -10.07
N CYS A 190 4.28 -16.77 -9.48
CA CYS A 190 5.65 -17.25 -9.48
C CYS A 190 6.09 -17.53 -8.04
N VAL A 191 6.80 -18.64 -7.85
CA VAL A 191 7.45 -18.96 -6.57
C VAL A 191 8.58 -17.97 -6.26
N ASN A 192 9.18 -17.40 -7.31
CA ASN A 192 10.21 -16.38 -7.18
C ASN A 192 9.58 -15.00 -7.02
N ARG A 193 10.28 -14.15 -6.27
CA ARG A 193 9.86 -12.77 -6.04
C ARG A 193 10.06 -11.92 -7.30
N THR A 194 9.04 -11.15 -7.66
CA THR A 194 9.13 -10.13 -8.72
C THR A 194 9.90 -8.92 -8.22
N VAL A 195 10.69 -8.28 -9.09
CA VAL A 195 11.36 -7.01 -8.73
C VAL A 195 11.07 -5.96 -9.79
N PHE A 196 10.62 -4.80 -9.33
CA PHE A 196 10.34 -3.65 -10.17
C PHE A 196 11.50 -2.66 -10.11
N LEU A 197 11.98 -2.26 -11.29
CA LEU A 197 13.13 -1.36 -11.43
C LEU A 197 12.74 0.07 -11.82
N SER A 198 11.58 0.24 -12.45
CA SER A 198 11.09 1.51 -12.97
C SER A 198 9.89 1.98 -12.15
N ILE A 199 10.06 3.10 -11.45
CA ILE A 199 8.98 3.69 -10.65
C ILE A 199 7.85 4.25 -11.54
N THR A 200 8.19 4.81 -12.71
CA THR A 200 7.22 5.42 -13.63
C THR A 200 6.38 4.38 -14.36
N GLU A 201 6.99 3.26 -14.73
CA GLU A 201 6.25 2.14 -15.33
C GLU A 201 5.40 1.41 -14.30
N LEU A 202 5.92 1.25 -13.07
CA LEU A 202 5.15 0.69 -11.98
C LEU A 202 3.93 1.55 -11.67
N GLU A 203 4.04 2.88 -11.60
CA GLU A 203 2.87 3.74 -11.35
C GLU A 203 1.78 3.59 -12.42
N ARG A 204 2.17 3.39 -13.68
CA ARG A 204 1.21 3.18 -14.77
C ARG A 204 0.55 1.81 -14.76
N THR A 205 1.17 0.81 -14.13
CA THR A 205 0.78 -0.61 -14.31
C THR A 205 0.46 -1.35 -13.02
N TYR A 206 0.75 -0.79 -11.84
CA TYR A 206 0.60 -1.52 -10.56
C TYR A 206 -0.83 -1.99 -10.28
N HIS A 207 -1.85 -1.32 -10.81
CA HIS A 207 -3.25 -1.73 -10.69
C HIS A 207 -3.58 -3.02 -11.45
N LEU A 208 -2.79 -3.35 -12.48
CA LEU A 208 -2.89 -4.61 -13.22
C LEU A 208 -2.07 -5.73 -12.57
N VAL A 209 -1.17 -5.37 -11.65
CA VAL A 209 -0.32 -6.33 -10.95
C VAL A 209 -1.14 -6.99 -9.84
N PRO A 210 -1.25 -8.33 -9.83
CA PRO A 210 -1.92 -9.06 -8.77
C PRO A 210 -1.34 -8.73 -7.38
N ARG A 211 -2.19 -8.66 -6.35
CA ARG A 211 -1.79 -8.25 -5.00
C ARG A 211 -0.80 -9.22 -4.37
N ASP A 212 -0.93 -10.52 -4.63
CA ASP A 212 0.05 -11.54 -4.20
C ASP A 212 1.46 -11.29 -4.76
N VAL A 213 1.54 -10.78 -6.00
CA VAL A 213 2.80 -10.38 -6.62
C VAL A 213 3.27 -9.04 -6.05
N LEU A 214 2.38 -8.05 -5.96
CA LEU A 214 2.74 -6.71 -5.53
C LEU A 214 3.20 -6.68 -4.08
N GLU A 215 2.53 -7.39 -3.16
CA GLU A 215 2.87 -7.47 -1.73
C GLU A 215 4.19 -8.19 -1.46
N SER A 216 4.51 -9.22 -2.25
CA SER A 216 5.79 -9.92 -2.13
C SER A 216 6.92 -9.22 -2.90
N ALA A 217 6.65 -8.39 -3.90
CA ALA A 217 7.67 -7.80 -4.77
C ALA A 217 8.69 -6.90 -4.05
N LEU A 218 9.91 -6.86 -4.60
CA LEU A 218 10.94 -5.88 -4.24
C LEU A 218 10.93 -4.71 -5.21
N PHE A 219 11.18 -3.51 -4.70
CA PHE A 219 11.32 -2.33 -5.54
C PHE A 219 12.75 -1.80 -5.46
N ILE A 220 13.43 -1.69 -6.59
CA ILE A 220 14.79 -1.16 -6.68
C ILE A 220 14.77 -0.03 -7.69
N PHE A 221 14.66 1.21 -7.22
CA PHE A 221 14.49 2.36 -8.10
C PHE A 221 15.79 3.16 -8.27
N ASP A 222 16.16 3.48 -9.51
CA ASP A 222 17.25 4.45 -9.80
C ASP A 222 16.80 5.90 -9.62
N THR A 223 16.26 6.22 -8.45
CA THR A 223 15.81 7.58 -8.10
C THR A 223 16.12 7.89 -6.63
N GLU A 224 16.09 9.18 -6.30
CA GLU A 224 16.22 9.64 -4.92
C GLU A 224 14.86 9.64 -4.24
N ARG A 225 14.83 9.17 -2.99
CA ARG A 225 13.62 9.19 -2.16
C ARG A 225 12.99 10.58 -2.06
N MET A 226 13.82 11.62 -1.93
CA MET A 226 13.35 13.01 -1.81
C MET A 226 12.57 13.46 -3.05
N TRP A 227 12.97 13.02 -4.25
CA TRP A 227 12.29 13.41 -5.49
C TRP A 227 10.89 12.82 -5.62
N VAL A 228 10.60 11.74 -4.89
CA VAL A 228 9.31 11.04 -4.92
C VAL A 228 8.34 11.62 -3.88
N PHE A 229 8.84 12.01 -2.71
CA PHE A 229 7.99 12.40 -1.57
C PHE A 229 7.99 13.89 -1.23
N ASP A 230 8.97 14.67 -1.70
CA ASP A 230 9.06 16.08 -1.34
C ASP A 230 7.97 16.91 -2.05
N LYS A 231 7.54 17.98 -1.37
CA LYS A 231 6.61 18.93 -1.95
C LYS A 231 7.33 19.75 -3.02
N HIS A 232 6.91 19.58 -4.26
CA HIS A 232 7.46 20.34 -5.38
C HIS A 232 6.86 21.74 -5.50
N ASN A 233 7.72 22.75 -5.67
CA ASN A 233 7.33 24.15 -5.87
C ASN A 233 6.67 24.38 -7.24
N THR A 234 5.82 25.40 -7.36
CA THR A 234 5.13 25.77 -8.62
C THR A 234 6.08 25.96 -9.81
N LEU A 235 7.30 26.47 -9.60
CA LEU A 235 8.33 26.60 -10.64
C LEU A 235 8.90 25.24 -11.08
N GLN A 236 9.07 24.29 -10.15
CA GLN A 236 9.48 22.93 -10.48
C GLN A 236 8.38 22.22 -11.27
N LYS A 237 7.10 22.51 -10.97
CA LYS A 237 5.96 21.97 -11.73
C LYS A 237 5.88 22.41 -13.18
N GLN A 238 6.52 23.54 -13.53
CA GLN A 238 6.57 24.08 -14.90
C GLN A 238 7.69 23.46 -15.74
N GLN A 239 8.64 22.75 -15.13
CA GLN A 239 9.71 22.08 -15.86
C GLN A 239 9.26 20.70 -16.38
N PHE A 240 9.80 20.31 -17.54
CA PHE A 240 9.41 19.11 -18.30
C PHE A 240 9.53 17.79 -17.53
N ASP A 241 10.36 17.73 -16.48
CA ASP A 241 10.59 16.51 -15.70
C ASP A 241 9.58 16.29 -14.55
N TYR A 242 8.77 17.30 -14.20
CA TYR A 242 7.81 17.18 -13.09
C TYR A 242 6.68 16.19 -13.36
N HIS A 243 6.26 16.05 -14.62
CA HIS A 243 5.21 15.08 -14.99
C HIS A 243 5.62 13.65 -14.63
N TYR A 244 6.91 13.34 -14.60
CA TYR A 244 7.45 12.02 -14.23
C TYR A 244 7.59 11.79 -12.72
N MET A 245 7.33 12.81 -11.89
CA MET A 245 7.49 12.76 -10.42
C MET A 245 6.19 13.09 -9.67
N CYS A 246 5.12 13.46 -10.38
CA CYS A 246 3.82 13.75 -9.79
C CYS A 246 2.99 12.47 -9.65
N PHE A 247 3.32 11.65 -8.65
CA PHE A 247 2.62 10.38 -8.41
C PHE A 247 1.28 10.57 -7.69
N GLU A 248 0.33 9.67 -7.95
CA GLU A 248 -0.94 9.62 -7.23
C GLU A 248 -0.73 9.25 -5.74
N GLN A 249 -1.63 9.73 -4.88
CA GLN A 249 -1.49 9.60 -3.43
C GLN A 249 -1.54 8.14 -2.96
N ASP A 250 -2.35 7.31 -3.60
CA ASP A 250 -2.49 5.88 -3.31
C ASP A 250 -1.20 5.10 -3.65
N PHE A 251 -0.55 5.46 -4.77
CA PHE A 251 0.75 4.91 -5.16
C PHE A 251 1.82 5.28 -4.14
N LEU A 252 1.87 6.56 -3.71
CA LEU A 252 2.79 7.00 -2.66
C LEU A 252 2.55 6.27 -1.33
N GLU A 253 1.29 6.04 -0.94
CA GLU A 253 0.96 5.26 0.26
C GLU A 253 1.51 3.83 0.21
N MET A 254 1.34 3.16 -0.94
CA MET A 254 1.88 1.83 -1.18
C MET A 254 3.42 1.80 -1.10
N LEU A 255 4.08 2.82 -1.64
CA LEU A 255 5.54 2.96 -1.52
C LEU A 255 5.99 3.13 -0.07
N ILE A 256 5.29 3.93 0.74
CA ILE A 256 5.68 4.11 2.15
C ILE A 256 5.49 2.80 2.92
N MET A 257 4.41 2.06 2.71
CA MET A 257 4.23 0.74 3.33
C MET A 257 5.36 -0.22 2.97
N LYS A 258 5.73 -0.25 1.70
CA LYS A 258 6.81 -1.08 1.19
C LYS A 258 8.18 -0.68 1.72
N GLU A 259 8.41 0.61 1.92
CA GLU A 259 9.62 1.13 2.56
C GLU A 259 9.69 0.70 4.02
N GLU A 260 8.58 0.81 4.77
CA GLU A 260 8.49 0.36 6.16
C GLU A 260 8.67 -1.15 6.32
N ALA A 261 8.21 -1.93 5.34
CA ALA A 261 8.43 -3.38 5.26
C ALA A 261 9.87 -3.75 4.84
N GLY A 262 10.73 -2.78 4.53
CA GLY A 262 12.10 -3.02 4.08
C GLY A 262 12.20 -3.67 2.69
N LEU A 263 11.21 -3.44 1.82
CA LEU A 263 11.13 -4.03 0.48
C LEU A 263 11.48 -3.03 -0.64
N ILE A 264 11.88 -1.80 -0.30
CA ILE A 264 12.34 -0.78 -1.25
C ILE A 264 13.82 -0.48 -1.05
N HIS A 265 14.54 -0.39 -2.16
CA HIS A 265 15.88 0.15 -2.22
C HIS A 265 15.95 1.35 -3.17
N TRP A 266 16.28 2.52 -2.61
CA TRP A 266 16.59 3.73 -3.37
C TRP A 266 18.06 3.70 -3.79
N PHE A 267 18.33 3.59 -5.09
CA PHE A 267 19.71 3.44 -5.57
C PHE A 267 20.49 4.77 -5.57
N ARG A 268 19.80 5.91 -5.70
CA ARG A 268 20.41 7.25 -5.60
C ARG A 268 20.27 7.80 -4.18
N PRO A 269 21.22 8.64 -3.71
CA PRO A 269 22.28 9.30 -4.50
C PRO A 269 23.56 8.49 -4.69
N GLN A 270 23.79 7.45 -3.87
CA GLN A 270 25.12 6.81 -3.75
C GLN A 270 25.47 5.85 -4.90
N LYS A 271 24.47 5.29 -5.60
CA LYS A 271 24.61 4.28 -6.67
C LYS A 271 25.58 3.14 -6.30
N CYS A 272 25.44 2.62 -5.09
CA CYS A 272 26.38 1.68 -4.51
C CYS A 272 25.85 0.24 -4.55
N PHE A 273 26.40 -0.60 -5.43
CA PHE A 273 26.02 -2.01 -5.53
C PHE A 273 26.35 -2.83 -4.27
N LYS A 274 27.26 -2.36 -3.40
CA LYS A 274 27.49 -2.99 -2.08
C LYS A 274 26.27 -2.83 -1.17
N MET A 275 25.64 -1.66 -1.18
CA MET A 275 24.44 -1.40 -0.40
C MET A 275 23.25 -2.17 -0.95
N LEU A 276 23.12 -2.24 -2.28
CA LEU A 276 22.11 -3.09 -2.90
C LEU A 276 22.33 -4.57 -2.53
N SER A 277 23.57 -5.04 -2.53
CA SER A 277 23.89 -6.41 -2.09
C SER A 277 23.49 -6.65 -0.64
N ALA A 278 23.78 -5.69 0.25
CA ALA A 278 23.43 -5.80 1.67
C ALA A 278 21.90 -5.83 1.86
N PHE A 279 21.17 -4.98 1.13
CA PHE A 279 19.71 -4.96 1.10
C PHE A 279 19.14 -6.33 0.69
N LEU A 280 19.61 -6.90 -0.42
CA LEU A 280 19.14 -8.21 -0.89
C LEU A 280 19.43 -9.30 0.15
N THR A 281 20.63 -9.34 0.74
CA THR A 281 21.01 -10.34 1.75
C THR A 281 20.25 -10.23 3.07
N ALA A 282 19.58 -9.11 3.33
CA ALA A 282 18.75 -8.93 4.51
C ALA A 282 17.36 -9.57 4.34
N ILE A 283 16.95 -9.85 3.09
CA ILE A 283 15.60 -10.31 2.76
C ILE A 283 15.59 -11.84 2.58
N SER A 284 14.56 -12.49 3.13
CA SER A 284 14.30 -13.91 2.94
C SER A 284 13.77 -14.20 1.53
N ASP A 285 14.39 -15.19 0.88
CA ASP A 285 13.99 -15.67 -0.44
C ASP A 285 12.86 -16.71 -0.30
N PRO A 286 11.67 -16.44 -0.88
CA PRO A 286 10.54 -17.37 -0.80
C PRO A 286 10.81 -18.71 -1.48
N ALA A 287 11.71 -18.77 -2.47
CA ALA A 287 12.00 -19.98 -3.22
C ALA A 287 12.94 -20.96 -2.50
N THR A 288 13.64 -20.51 -1.45
CA THR A 288 14.65 -21.31 -0.74
C THR A 288 14.29 -21.62 0.71
N GLU A 289 12.98 -21.72 0.99
CA GLU A 289 12.42 -22.12 2.29
C GLU A 289 12.96 -21.26 3.46
N GLY A 290 12.99 -19.93 3.26
CA GLY A 290 13.33 -18.98 4.32
C GLY A 290 14.81 -18.65 4.48
N LYS A 291 15.68 -19.10 3.56
CA LYS A 291 17.06 -18.60 3.48
C LYS A 291 17.09 -17.21 2.85
N ASN A 292 18.04 -16.37 3.25
CA ASN A 292 18.20 -15.05 2.64
C ASN A 292 18.84 -15.14 1.25
N TYR A 293 18.61 -14.11 0.43
CA TYR A 293 19.30 -14.01 -0.86
C TYR A 293 20.83 -14.01 -0.68
N GLN A 294 21.52 -14.58 -1.66
CA GLN A 294 22.97 -14.54 -1.72
C GLN A 294 23.47 -13.14 -2.08
N PRO A 295 24.66 -12.73 -1.59
CA PRO A 295 25.24 -11.44 -1.95
C PRO A 295 25.50 -11.34 -3.45
N LEU A 296 25.38 -10.13 -3.97
CA LEU A 296 25.72 -9.85 -5.37
C LEU A 296 27.20 -10.12 -5.63
N ILE A 297 27.47 -10.66 -6.80
CA ILE A 297 28.83 -10.86 -7.27
C ILE A 297 29.33 -9.52 -7.79
N LEU A 298 30.14 -8.81 -7.01
CA LEU A 298 30.63 -7.48 -7.39
C LEU A 298 31.99 -7.52 -8.11
N ALA A 299 32.76 -8.60 -7.93
CA ALA A 299 34.08 -8.72 -8.52
C ALA A 299 34.00 -9.05 -10.01
N LYS A 300 34.44 -8.14 -10.88
CA LYS A 300 34.47 -8.31 -12.35
C LYS A 300 35.13 -9.63 -12.79
N ASN A 301 36.19 -10.05 -12.11
CA ASN A 301 36.91 -11.28 -12.41
C ASN A 301 36.08 -12.55 -12.16
N LYS A 302 35.13 -12.51 -11.21
CA LYS A 302 34.23 -13.64 -10.93
C LYS A 302 33.16 -13.79 -12.01
N TRP A 303 32.68 -12.69 -12.60
CA TRP A 303 31.77 -12.77 -13.76
C TRP A 303 32.40 -13.47 -14.96
N LEU A 304 33.71 -13.28 -15.16
CA LEU A 304 34.46 -13.97 -16.21
C LEU A 304 34.51 -15.50 -15.98
N THR A 305 34.41 -15.97 -14.74
CA THR A 305 34.38 -17.41 -14.42
C THR A 305 32.99 -18.04 -14.50
N LEU A 306 31.93 -17.23 -14.66
CA LEU A 306 30.53 -17.67 -14.66
C LEU A 306 29.94 -17.80 -16.08
N CYS A 307 30.36 -16.95 -17.03
CA CYS A 307 29.85 -16.91 -18.41
C CYS A 307 30.94 -16.85 -19.48
N GLY A 308 30.55 -17.25 -20.70
CA GLY A 308 31.32 -17.33 -21.96
C GLY A 308 32.06 -16.07 -22.40
N ASN A 309 32.82 -16.17 -23.48
CA ASN A 309 33.58 -15.04 -24.02
C ASN A 309 32.61 -13.86 -24.29
N ASN A 310 32.93 -12.69 -23.74
CA ASN A 310 32.12 -11.47 -23.68
C ASN A 310 30.99 -11.40 -22.64
N GLY A 311 30.84 -12.36 -21.71
CA GLY A 311 30.19 -12.10 -20.41
C GLY A 311 28.65 -12.12 -20.34
N TRP A 312 27.92 -12.25 -21.45
CA TRP A 312 26.44 -12.23 -21.45
C TRP A 312 25.81 -13.46 -22.12
N GLU A 313 26.47 -14.03 -23.13
CA GLU A 313 25.97 -15.21 -23.84
C GLU A 313 26.57 -16.48 -23.22
N GLY A 314 25.71 -17.43 -22.87
CA GLY A 314 26.06 -18.73 -22.26
C GLY A 314 26.93 -19.67 -23.13
N LYS A 315 27.75 -19.15 -24.05
CA LYS A 315 28.74 -19.89 -24.82
C LYS A 315 29.85 -20.41 -23.90
N VAL A 316 30.43 -21.56 -24.22
CA VAL A 316 31.54 -22.14 -23.45
C VAL A 316 32.82 -21.34 -23.77
N ARG A 317 33.56 -20.89 -22.75
CA ARG A 317 34.87 -20.24 -22.95
C ARG A 317 35.91 -21.27 -23.40
N CYS A 318 36.85 -20.87 -24.24
CA CYS A 318 38.02 -21.66 -24.64
C CYS A 318 39.31 -21.23 -23.88
N ASP A 319 39.22 -20.43 -22.82
CA ASP A 319 40.37 -19.81 -22.13
C ASP A 319 40.95 -20.62 -20.96
N GLY A 320 40.55 -21.89 -20.80
CA GLY A 320 41.15 -22.83 -19.85
C GLY A 320 40.83 -22.59 -18.36
N ARG A 321 40.05 -21.56 -18.01
CA ARG A 321 39.64 -21.31 -16.61
C ARG A 321 38.49 -22.25 -16.22
N LYS A 322 38.58 -22.86 -15.02
CA LYS A 322 37.51 -23.74 -14.51
C LYS A 322 36.22 -22.96 -14.33
N ARG A 323 35.14 -23.46 -14.92
CA ARG A 323 33.78 -22.91 -14.77
C ARG A 323 33.27 -23.18 -13.36
N ASP A 324 32.74 -22.16 -12.69
CA ASP A 324 32.00 -22.37 -11.45
C ASP A 324 30.61 -22.91 -11.79
N SER A 325 30.39 -24.20 -11.53
CA SER A 325 29.11 -24.89 -11.77
C SER A 325 28.09 -24.66 -10.65
N LYS A 326 28.53 -24.16 -9.48
CA LYS A 326 27.65 -23.97 -8.30
C LYS A 326 26.81 -22.69 -8.40
N HIS A 327 27.35 -21.63 -8.99
CA HIS A 327 26.71 -20.31 -9.05
C HIS A 327 26.24 -19.94 -10.46
N LYS A 328 25.74 -20.90 -11.23
CA LYS A 328 25.34 -20.65 -12.62
C LYS A 328 24.15 -19.67 -12.69
N PRO A 329 24.25 -18.60 -13.49
CA PRO A 329 23.07 -17.80 -13.80
C PRO A 329 22.08 -18.60 -14.67
N LYS A 330 20.87 -18.81 -14.14
CA LYS A 330 19.59 -19.13 -14.77
C LYS A 330 19.00 -17.85 -15.39
N PHE A 331 19.17 -17.70 -16.69
CA PHE A 331 18.51 -16.65 -17.46
C PHE A 331 17.11 -17.10 -17.88
N THR A 332 16.12 -16.22 -17.80
CA THR A 332 14.83 -16.40 -18.49
C THR A 332 14.87 -15.73 -19.85
N GLN A 333 14.42 -16.45 -20.89
CA GLN A 333 14.21 -15.91 -22.23
C GLN A 333 12.94 -15.04 -22.21
N SER A 334 12.99 -13.83 -21.67
CA SER A 334 11.91 -12.85 -21.87
C SER A 334 12.36 -11.80 -22.87
N ILE A 335 11.70 -11.77 -24.03
CA ILE A 335 11.89 -10.79 -25.11
C ILE A 335 11.10 -9.49 -24.82
N ALA A 336 10.18 -9.52 -23.84
CA ALA A 336 9.45 -8.35 -23.39
C ALA A 336 10.36 -7.49 -22.50
N ARG A 337 10.86 -6.40 -23.11
CA ARG A 337 11.62 -5.33 -22.46
C ARG A 337 10.91 -4.86 -21.18
N VAL A 338 11.66 -4.87 -20.08
CA VAL A 338 11.40 -4.16 -18.81
C VAL A 338 10.11 -4.53 -18.07
N VAL A 339 9.82 -5.82 -17.90
CA VAL A 339 9.19 -6.29 -16.66
C VAL A 339 10.00 -7.51 -16.22
N SER A 340 11.04 -7.27 -15.43
CA SER A 340 11.88 -8.36 -14.94
C SER A 340 11.13 -9.16 -13.87
N ASN A 341 10.38 -10.17 -14.33
CA ASN A 341 10.12 -11.36 -13.54
C ASN A 341 11.48 -11.97 -13.19
N TYR A 342 11.97 -11.74 -11.98
CA TYR A 342 13.26 -12.25 -11.56
C TYR A 342 13.17 -13.72 -11.16
N CYS A 343 13.22 -14.58 -12.17
CA CYS A 343 14.27 -15.59 -12.16
C CYS A 343 15.60 -14.83 -12.33
N GLN A 344 16.28 -14.60 -11.21
CA GLN A 344 17.67 -14.17 -11.08
C GLN A 344 18.09 -12.73 -11.45
N ILE A 345 18.57 -12.05 -10.42
CA ILE A 345 19.24 -10.76 -10.49
C ILE A 345 20.52 -10.88 -11.32
N VAL A 346 20.46 -10.43 -12.57
CA VAL A 346 21.63 -10.04 -13.35
C VAL A 346 21.54 -8.54 -13.54
N LEU A 347 22.41 -7.83 -12.83
CA LEU A 347 22.70 -6.43 -13.03
C LEU A 347 23.24 -6.24 -14.45
N ILE A 348 22.50 -5.52 -15.28
CA ILE A 348 23.01 -4.95 -16.52
C ILE A 348 22.76 -3.45 -16.42
N MET A 349 23.87 -2.70 -16.41
CA MET A 349 23.89 -1.23 -16.35
C MET A 349 23.18 -0.58 -17.52
#